data_AF-A0A2V2FTL7-F1
#
_entry.id   AF-A0A2V2FTL7-F1
#
_cell.length_a   1.000
_cell.length_b   1.000
_cell.length_c   1.000
_cell.angle_alpha   90.00
_cell.angle_beta   90.00
_cell.angle_gamma   90.00
#
_symmetry.space_group_name_H-M   'P 1'
#
loop_
_entity.id
_entity.type
_entity.pdbx_description
1 polymer ?
#
loop_
_entity_poly.entity_id
_entity_poly.type
_entity_poly.pdbx_seq_one_letter_code
_entity_poly.pdbx_strand_id
1 'polypeptide(L)'
;MIGLLPGSTIEVELSRRGIAEDLLAPMFLAGGLVLSQVAEITGLAPHTIQNWVKRGFVSPPRGKRYARDQLSRLLIINALKDSLQIESIIALCAHAGAYMGADGMSDTALYCRFTDALGALGAGIPARGAMRTAVEASLADYAEPYAGAKARLLNVLEIMLLAYSSGVLHQNAQRLLKTLDL
;
A
#
# COMPACT_ATOMS: atom_id res chain seq x y z
N MET A 1 -3.60 0.15 -17.85
CA MET A 1 -3.41 -1.28 -17.50
C MET A 1 -4.41 -1.65 -16.42
N ILE A 2 -5.21 -2.69 -16.65
CA ILE A 2 -6.11 -3.24 -15.63
C ILE A 2 -5.32 -4.19 -14.73
N GLY A 3 -5.39 -3.96 -13.41
CA GLY A 3 -4.75 -4.79 -12.40
C GLY A 3 -5.42 -4.62 -11.05
N LEU A 4 -5.07 -5.45 -10.07
CA LEU A 4 -5.59 -5.30 -8.71
C LEU A 4 -4.92 -4.12 -8.03
N LEU A 5 -5.72 -3.29 -7.36
CA LEU A 5 -5.22 -2.26 -6.47
C LEU A 5 -4.38 -2.93 -5.35
N PRO A 6 -3.15 -2.46 -5.05
CA PRO A 6 -2.18 -3.22 -4.25
C PRO A 6 -2.71 -3.64 -2.87
N GLY A 7 -2.65 -4.95 -2.58
CA GLY A 7 -3.12 -5.49 -1.30
C GLY A 7 -4.64 -5.59 -1.17
N SER A 8 -5.38 -5.40 -2.27
CA SER A 8 -6.84 -5.49 -2.33
C SER A 8 -7.33 -6.53 -3.35
N THR A 9 -8.65 -6.71 -3.40
CA THR A 9 -9.39 -7.51 -4.38
C THR A 9 -10.01 -6.67 -5.51
N ILE A 10 -9.76 -5.35 -5.53
CA ILE A 10 -10.43 -4.42 -6.45
C ILE A 10 -9.62 -4.27 -7.73
N GLU A 11 -10.25 -4.56 -8.87
CA GLU A 11 -9.67 -4.30 -10.19
C GLU A 11 -9.79 -2.82 -10.57
N VAL A 12 -8.69 -2.22 -10.99
CA VAL A 12 -8.60 -0.81 -11.37
C VAL A 12 -7.68 -0.62 -12.57
N GLU A 13 -7.83 0.52 -13.25
CA GLU A 13 -6.83 0.97 -14.20
C GLU A 13 -5.67 1.65 -13.45
N LEU A 14 -4.65 0.87 -13.07
CA LEU A 14 -3.52 1.35 -12.26
C LEU A 14 -2.73 2.49 -12.91
N SER A 15 -2.72 2.57 -14.25
CA SER A 15 -2.03 3.64 -14.98
C SER A 15 -2.67 5.02 -14.77
N ARG A 16 -3.89 5.09 -14.25
CA ARG A 16 -4.55 6.36 -13.92
C ARG A 16 -4.01 6.87 -12.58
N ARG A 17 -3.26 7.98 -12.62
CA ARG A 17 -2.82 8.69 -11.41
C ARG A 17 -4.01 9.11 -10.55
N GLY A 18 -3.88 8.98 -9.23
CA GLY A 18 -4.92 9.32 -8.26
C GLY A 18 -6.00 8.26 -8.07
N ILE A 19 -5.93 7.12 -8.77
CA ILE A 19 -6.97 6.09 -8.75
C ILE A 19 -7.27 5.55 -7.34
N ALA A 20 -6.25 5.45 -6.47
CA ALA A 20 -6.43 5.02 -5.09
C ALA A 20 -7.27 6.02 -4.28
N GLU A 21 -6.98 7.33 -4.41
CA GLU A 21 -7.74 8.36 -3.69
C GLU A 21 -9.17 8.44 -4.20
N ASP A 22 -9.35 8.43 -5.53
CA ASP A 22 -10.66 8.49 -6.18
C ASP A 22 -11.56 7.31 -5.81
N LEU A 23 -10.97 6.14 -5.60
CA LEU A 23 -11.68 4.92 -5.21
C LEU A 23 -11.96 4.89 -3.70
N LEU A 24 -10.95 5.18 -2.87
CA LEU A 24 -11.05 5.03 -1.42
C LEU A 24 -11.89 6.14 -0.80
N ALA A 25 -11.72 7.40 -1.20
CA ALA A 25 -12.36 8.53 -0.53
C ALA A 25 -13.91 8.41 -0.48
N PRO A 26 -14.62 8.05 -1.57
CA PRO A 26 -16.07 7.88 -1.53
C PRO A 26 -16.57 6.80 -0.55
N MET A 27 -15.78 5.74 -0.30
CA MET A 27 -16.16 4.64 0.59
C MET A 27 -16.36 5.09 2.04
N PHE A 28 -15.77 6.22 2.42
CA PHE A 28 -15.80 6.76 3.79
C PHE A 28 -16.79 7.93 3.98
N LEU A 29 -17.53 8.33 2.94
CA LEU A 29 -18.53 9.40 3.04
C LEU A 29 -19.66 9.08 4.04
N ALA A 30 -20.03 7.81 4.15
CA ALA A 30 -21.00 7.32 5.13
C ALA A 30 -20.38 6.98 6.50
N GLY A 31 -19.14 7.41 6.75
CA GLY A 31 -18.35 7.08 7.94
C GLY A 31 -17.39 5.90 7.70
N GLY A 32 -16.94 5.25 8.77
CA GLY A 32 -15.98 4.14 8.64
C GLY A 32 -16.61 2.81 8.19
N LEU A 33 -15.76 1.91 7.70
CA LEU A 33 -16.14 0.59 7.18
C LEU A 33 -16.27 -0.44 8.29
N VAL A 34 -17.27 -1.31 8.21
CA VAL A 34 -17.36 -2.47 9.13
C VAL A 34 -16.39 -3.57 8.71
N LEU A 35 -16.08 -4.50 9.64
CA LEU A 35 -15.11 -5.57 9.41
C LEU A 35 -15.38 -6.40 8.14
N SER A 36 -16.64 -6.70 7.82
CA SER A 36 -17.00 -7.46 6.62
C SER A 36 -16.60 -6.73 5.33
N GLN A 37 -16.84 -5.43 5.26
CA GLN A 37 -16.45 -4.60 4.11
C GLN A 37 -14.92 -4.53 3.97
N VAL A 38 -14.21 -4.38 5.10
CA VAL A 38 -12.72 -4.38 5.08
C VAL A 38 -12.18 -5.75 4.62
N ALA A 39 -12.78 -6.85 5.09
CA ALA A 39 -12.40 -8.19 4.67
C ALA A 39 -12.64 -8.42 3.18
N GLU A 40 -13.76 -7.95 2.64
CA GLU A 40 -14.09 -8.01 1.22
C GLU A 40 -13.07 -7.25 0.36
N ILE A 41 -12.77 -6.00 0.73
CA ILE A 41 -11.81 -5.14 0.00
C ILE A 41 -10.40 -5.71 0.04
N THR A 42 -9.95 -6.19 1.19
CA THR A 42 -8.56 -6.66 1.38
C THR A 42 -8.38 -8.11 0.93
N GLY A 43 -9.46 -8.89 0.84
CA GLY A 43 -9.41 -10.35 0.68
C GLY A 43 -8.88 -11.10 1.90
N LEU A 44 -8.66 -10.41 3.02
CA LEU A 44 -8.17 -11.01 4.26
C LEU A 44 -9.31 -11.66 5.04
N ALA A 45 -9.03 -12.80 5.67
CA ALA A 45 -9.98 -13.39 6.60
C ALA A 45 -10.21 -12.45 7.80
N PRO A 46 -11.46 -12.31 8.32
CA PRO A 46 -11.76 -11.41 9.43
C PRO A 46 -10.89 -11.62 10.67
N HIS A 47 -10.53 -12.87 10.97
CA HIS A 47 -9.67 -13.20 12.12
C HIS A 47 -8.23 -12.70 11.93
N THR A 48 -7.72 -12.62 10.70
CA THR A 48 -6.40 -12.06 10.38
C THR A 48 -6.36 -10.57 10.67
N ILE A 49 -7.37 -9.82 10.21
CA ILE A 49 -7.51 -8.37 10.47
C ILE A 49 -7.58 -8.13 11.98
N GLN A 50 -8.44 -8.87 12.69
CA GLN A 50 -8.56 -8.77 14.14
C GLN A 50 -7.26 -9.12 14.87
N ASN A 51 -6.51 -10.11 14.40
CA ASN A 51 -5.21 -10.46 14.96
C ASN A 51 -4.20 -9.32 14.80
N TRP A 52 -4.14 -8.69 13.62
CA TRP A 52 -3.26 -7.54 13.40
C TRP A 52 -3.63 -6.33 14.27
N VAL A 53 -4.92 -6.11 14.52
CA VAL A 53 -5.38 -5.10 15.49
C VAL A 53 -4.92 -5.46 16.91
N LYS A 54 -5.12 -6.71 17.35
CA LYS A 54 -4.71 -7.18 18.69
C LYS A 54 -3.19 -7.09 18.91
N ARG A 55 -2.40 -7.35 17.86
CA ARG A 55 -0.93 -7.22 17.89
C ARG A 55 -0.44 -5.77 17.80
N GLY A 56 -1.34 -4.79 17.67
CA GLY A 56 -0.99 -3.36 17.61
C GLY A 56 -0.45 -2.91 16.25
N PHE A 57 -0.57 -3.73 15.21
CA PHE A 57 -0.09 -3.39 13.87
C PHE A 57 -0.95 -2.33 13.20
N VAL A 58 -2.26 -2.40 13.47
CA VAL A 58 -3.25 -1.41 13.06
C VAL A 58 -3.99 -0.96 14.31
N SER A 59 -4.27 0.34 14.43
CA SER A 59 -5.06 0.85 15.56
C SER A 59 -6.45 0.17 15.60
N PRO A 60 -7.10 0.06 16.77
CA PRO A 60 -8.43 -0.53 16.86
C PRO A 60 -9.49 0.34 16.19
N PRO A 61 -10.53 -0.26 15.56
CA PRO A 61 -11.63 0.49 14.97
C PRO A 61 -12.44 1.24 16.04
N ARG A 62 -12.96 2.42 15.71
CA ARG A 62 -13.83 3.20 16.59
C ARG A 62 -15.29 2.84 16.32
N GLY A 63 -16.05 2.46 17.35
CA GLY A 63 -17.44 2.04 17.17
C GLY A 63 -17.63 0.90 16.17
N LYS A 64 -16.68 -0.05 16.13
CA LYS A 64 -16.62 -1.16 15.15
C LYS A 64 -16.46 -0.73 13.68
N ARG A 65 -16.03 0.51 13.45
CA ARG A 65 -15.77 1.07 12.12
C ARG A 65 -14.30 1.41 11.94
N TYR A 66 -13.73 0.92 10.84
CA TYR A 66 -12.38 1.22 10.40
C TYR A 66 -12.37 2.52 9.62
N ALA A 67 -11.42 3.40 9.92
CA ALA A 67 -11.15 4.62 9.19
C ALA A 67 -10.28 4.35 7.94
N ARG A 68 -10.18 5.37 7.07
CA ARG A 68 -9.43 5.30 5.81
C ARG A 68 -7.96 4.95 6.01
N ASP A 69 -7.32 5.52 7.03
CA ASP A 69 -5.94 5.19 7.37
C ASP A 69 -5.77 3.74 7.83
N GLN A 70 -6.74 3.22 8.58
CA GLN A 70 -6.69 1.82 9.03
C GLN A 70 -6.80 0.86 7.83
N LEU A 71 -7.70 1.16 6.88
CA LEU A 71 -7.78 0.40 5.64
C LEU A 71 -6.48 0.51 4.83
N SER A 72 -5.94 1.72 4.67
CA SER A 72 -4.72 1.94 3.90
C SER A 72 -3.52 1.21 4.50
N ARG A 73 -3.39 1.19 5.84
CA ARG A 73 -2.38 0.37 6.51
C ARG A 73 -2.58 -1.13 6.27
N LEU A 74 -3.82 -1.62 6.33
CA LEU A 74 -4.13 -3.03 6.02
C LEU A 74 -3.74 -3.39 4.58
N LEU A 75 -4.01 -2.50 3.63
CA LEU A 75 -3.65 -2.67 2.22
C LEU A 75 -2.13 -2.69 2.04
N ILE A 76 -1.39 -1.77 2.69
CA ILE A 76 0.09 -1.77 2.67
C ILE A 76 0.64 -3.07 3.25
N ILE A 77 0.16 -3.50 4.42
CA ILE A 77 0.62 -4.76 5.04
C ILE A 77 0.31 -5.92 4.09
N ASN A 78 -0.90 -6.01 3.57
CA ASN A 78 -1.29 -7.12 2.71
C ASN A 78 -0.49 -7.17 1.39
N ALA A 79 -0.17 -6.01 0.83
CA ALA A 79 0.63 -5.88 -0.39
C ALA A 79 2.09 -6.32 -0.20
N LEU A 80 2.64 -6.19 1.00
CA LEU A 80 4.09 -6.34 1.24
C LEU A 80 4.47 -7.54 2.13
N LYS A 81 3.52 -8.13 2.88
CA LYS A 81 3.79 -9.16 3.90
C LYS A 81 4.44 -10.44 3.36
N ASP A 82 4.32 -10.71 2.06
CA ASP A 82 4.91 -11.89 1.43
C ASP A 82 6.41 -11.69 1.15
N SER A 83 6.91 -10.44 1.19
CA SER A 83 8.33 -10.10 0.95
C SER A 83 9.01 -9.41 2.14
N LEU A 84 8.26 -8.83 3.08
CA LEU A 84 8.78 -8.16 4.27
C LEU A 84 8.07 -8.64 5.54
N GLN A 85 8.78 -8.63 6.66
CA GLN A 85 8.17 -8.83 7.97
C GLN A 85 7.18 -7.69 8.29
N ILE A 86 6.04 -8.01 8.92
CA ILE A 86 5.00 -7.02 9.23
C ILE A 86 5.55 -5.91 10.12
N GLU A 87 6.41 -6.25 11.07
CA GLU A 87 7.10 -5.31 11.96
C GLU A 87 7.95 -4.32 11.17
N SER A 88 8.65 -4.77 10.12
CA SER A 88 9.41 -3.89 9.22
C SER A 88 8.49 -3.01 8.39
N ILE A 89 7.35 -3.52 7.92
CA ILE A 89 6.35 -2.73 7.18
C ILE A 89 5.79 -1.61 8.07
N ILE A 90 5.47 -1.90 9.33
CA ILE A 90 4.99 -0.90 10.29
C ILE A 90 6.06 0.16 10.55
N ALA A 91 7.32 -0.26 10.75
CA ALA A 91 8.43 0.67 10.90
C ALA A 91 8.58 1.56 9.66
N LEU A 92 8.40 1.01 8.46
CA LEU A 92 8.45 1.73 7.19
C LEU A 92 7.33 2.79 7.10
N CYS A 93 6.09 2.44 7.45
CA CYS A 93 4.97 3.39 7.49
C CYS A 93 5.22 4.52 8.50
N ALA A 94 5.67 4.18 9.72
CA ALA A 94 6.01 5.17 10.73
C ALA A 94 7.17 6.08 10.29
N HIS A 95 8.18 5.51 9.63
CA HIS A 95 9.31 6.26 9.08
C HIS A 95 8.84 7.24 7.99
N ALA A 96 8.00 6.80 7.05
CA ALA A 96 7.42 7.69 6.03
C ALA A 96 6.62 8.83 6.66
N GLY A 97 5.78 8.53 7.66
CA GLY A 97 4.97 9.52 8.37
C GLY A 97 5.79 10.68 8.94
N ALA A 98 7.00 10.40 9.44
CA ALA A 98 7.90 11.40 10.02
C ALA A 98 8.49 12.42 9.03
N TYR A 99 8.41 12.14 7.72
CA TYR A 99 8.99 13.01 6.69
C TYR A 99 8.00 13.98 6.08
N MET A 100 6.74 13.99 6.49
CA MET A 100 5.68 14.56 5.64
C MET A 100 4.99 15.79 6.21
N GLY A 101 5.73 16.58 6.99
CA GLY A 101 5.27 17.84 7.58
C GLY A 101 4.63 17.66 8.95
N ALA A 102 4.18 18.77 9.55
CA ALA A 102 3.66 18.82 10.91
C ALA A 102 2.42 17.94 11.15
N ASP A 103 1.68 17.62 10.08
CA ASP A 103 0.48 16.78 10.14
C ASP A 103 0.78 15.28 9.92
N GLY A 104 2.02 14.93 9.55
CA GLY A 104 2.44 13.56 9.25
C GLY A 104 1.71 12.95 8.04
N MET A 105 2.39 12.13 7.25
CA MET A 105 1.69 11.39 6.20
C MET A 105 0.75 10.40 6.89
N SER A 106 -0.53 10.52 6.60
CA SER A 106 -1.51 9.49 6.91
C SER A 106 -1.17 8.22 6.11
N ASP A 107 -1.44 7.02 6.63
CA ASP A 107 -1.19 5.78 5.87
C ASP A 107 -1.90 5.79 4.51
N THR A 108 -3.01 6.52 4.40
CA THR A 108 -3.70 6.76 3.12
C THR A 108 -2.81 7.48 2.13
N ALA A 109 -2.22 8.61 2.51
CA ALA A 109 -1.39 9.36 1.58
C ALA A 109 -0.18 8.53 1.13
N LEU A 110 0.44 7.73 2.03
CA LEU A 110 1.54 6.83 1.66
C LEU A 110 1.09 5.80 0.64
N TYR A 111 -0.07 5.17 0.89
CA TYR A 111 -0.66 4.20 -0.01
C TYR A 111 -0.99 4.78 -1.39
N CYS A 112 -1.51 6.01 -1.45
CA CYS A 112 -1.79 6.69 -2.71
C CYS A 112 -0.50 6.95 -3.51
N ARG A 113 0.58 7.43 -2.88
CA ARG A 113 1.87 7.66 -3.55
C ARG A 113 2.51 6.36 -4.04
N PHE A 114 2.40 5.30 -3.25
CA PHE A 114 2.84 3.97 -3.64
C PHE A 114 2.07 3.45 -4.86
N THR A 115 0.74 3.60 -4.86
CA THR A 115 -0.11 3.16 -5.98
C THR A 115 0.17 3.96 -7.25
N ASP A 116 0.31 5.29 -7.15
CA ASP A 116 0.67 6.15 -8.27
C ASP A 116 2.02 5.77 -8.89
N ALA A 117 3.03 5.53 -8.04
CA ALA A 117 4.35 5.10 -8.51
C ALA A 117 4.29 3.72 -9.18
N LEU A 118 3.52 2.78 -8.62
CA LEU A 118 3.33 1.47 -9.23
C LEU A 118 2.64 1.57 -10.60
N GLY A 119 1.60 2.40 -10.70
CA GLY A 119 0.87 2.66 -11.94
C GLY A 119 1.73 3.17 -13.08
N ALA A 120 2.76 3.96 -12.75
CA ALA A 120 3.71 4.50 -13.71
C ALA A 120 4.72 3.47 -14.25
N LEU A 121 4.93 2.33 -13.56
CA LEU A 121 5.95 1.34 -13.96
C LEU A 121 5.50 0.41 -15.08
N GLY A 122 4.22 0.39 -15.43
CA GLY A 122 3.71 -0.48 -16.48
C GLY A 122 3.89 -1.98 -16.15
N ALA A 123 3.94 -2.83 -17.19
CA ALA A 123 3.99 -4.28 -17.02
C ALA A 123 5.43 -4.79 -16.98
N GLY A 124 5.66 -5.85 -16.21
CA GLY A 124 6.94 -6.57 -16.16
C GLY A 124 7.77 -6.25 -14.93
N ILE A 125 9.04 -6.66 -14.97
CA ILE A 125 10.00 -6.43 -13.89
C ILE A 125 10.63 -5.05 -14.11
N PRO A 126 10.36 -4.05 -13.26
CA PRO A 126 10.86 -2.71 -13.49
C PRO A 126 12.37 -2.64 -13.21
N ALA A 127 13.11 -1.96 -14.09
CA ALA A 127 14.50 -1.61 -13.79
C ALA A 127 14.53 -0.63 -12.60
N ARG A 128 15.58 -0.71 -11.77
CA ARG A 128 15.71 0.17 -10.59
C ARG A 128 15.63 1.65 -10.95
N GLY A 129 16.24 2.07 -12.07
CA GLY A 129 16.14 3.46 -12.55
C GLY A 129 14.70 3.88 -12.86
N ALA A 130 13.90 3.00 -13.48
CA ALA A 130 12.50 3.25 -13.75
C ALA A 130 11.67 3.37 -12.47
N MET A 131 11.93 2.51 -11.46
CA MET A 131 11.33 2.64 -10.13
C MET A 131 11.62 4.01 -9.53
N ARG A 132 12.89 4.44 -9.57
CA ARG A 132 13.27 5.73 -9.01
C ARG A 132 12.52 6.90 -9.66
N THR A 133 12.46 6.92 -10.99
CA THR A 133 11.73 7.94 -11.74
C THR A 133 10.22 7.93 -11.41
N ALA A 134 9.61 6.75 -11.28
CA ALA A 134 8.20 6.63 -10.94
C ALA A 134 7.87 7.16 -9.53
N VAL A 135 8.73 6.89 -8.54
CA VAL A 135 8.57 7.44 -7.19
C VAL A 135 8.77 8.96 -7.21
N GLU A 136 9.77 9.47 -7.93
CA GLU A 136 10.00 10.91 -8.03
C GLU A 136 8.78 11.64 -8.65
N ALA A 137 8.16 11.04 -9.66
CA ALA A 137 6.94 11.55 -10.27
C ALA A 137 5.74 11.50 -9.31
N SER A 138 5.61 10.46 -8.48
CA SER A 138 4.51 10.39 -7.51
C SER A 138 4.61 11.46 -6.42
N LEU A 139 5.83 11.94 -6.12
CA LEU A 139 6.11 13.03 -5.17
C LEU A 139 6.32 14.40 -5.83
N ALA A 140 5.83 14.63 -7.05
CA ALA A 140 6.03 15.90 -7.75
C ALA A 140 5.50 17.14 -7.00
N ASP A 141 4.39 16.97 -6.27
CA ASP A 141 3.69 17.99 -5.48
C ASP A 141 4.08 18.01 -4.00
N TYR A 142 5.06 17.19 -3.60
CA TYR A 142 5.52 17.12 -2.22
C TYR A 142 6.46 18.29 -1.87
N ALA A 143 6.03 19.12 -0.91
CA ALA A 143 6.85 20.17 -0.31
C ALA A 143 7.74 19.59 0.79
N GLU A 144 9.06 19.69 0.61
CA GLU A 144 10.02 19.15 1.57
C GLU A 144 10.03 19.98 2.87
N PRO A 145 9.68 19.39 4.03
CA PRO A 145 9.59 20.14 5.29
C PRO A 145 10.95 20.47 5.90
N TYR A 146 11.97 19.67 5.61
CA TYR A 146 13.36 19.88 6.00
C TYR A 146 14.29 19.08 5.09
N ALA A 147 15.54 19.54 4.96
CA ALA A 147 16.51 18.96 4.05
C ALA A 147 16.68 17.44 4.25
N GLY A 148 16.50 16.68 3.18
CA GLY A 148 16.68 15.23 3.15
C GLY A 148 15.42 14.42 3.47
N ALA A 149 14.31 15.06 3.86
CA ALA A 149 13.04 14.37 4.06
C ALA A 149 12.53 13.76 2.74
N LYS A 150 12.68 14.47 1.62
CA LYS A 150 12.30 13.95 0.29
C LYS A 150 13.10 12.70 -0.07
N ALA A 151 14.42 12.74 0.13
CA ALA A 151 15.29 11.62 -0.20
C ALA A 151 14.93 10.35 0.61
N ARG A 152 14.56 10.51 1.87
CA ARG A 152 14.14 9.38 2.73
C ARG A 152 12.80 8.81 2.31
N LEU A 153 11.82 9.67 2.00
CA LEU A 153 10.53 9.25 1.49
C LEU A 153 10.65 8.52 0.14
N LEU A 154 11.52 9.00 -0.75
CA LEU A 154 11.84 8.31 -2.01
C LEU A 154 12.34 6.88 -1.75
N ASN A 155 13.25 6.71 -0.78
CA ASN A 155 13.77 5.40 -0.43
C ASN A 155 12.69 4.48 0.16
N VAL A 156 11.78 5.01 0.99
CA VAL A 156 10.66 4.23 1.53
C VAL A 156 9.79 3.68 0.40
N LEU A 157 9.36 4.54 -0.53
CA LEU A 157 8.52 4.13 -1.64
C LEU A 157 9.25 3.18 -2.61
N GLU A 158 10.55 3.37 -2.84
CA GLU A 158 11.38 2.43 -3.63
C GLU A 158 11.44 1.05 -2.97
N ILE A 159 11.58 0.97 -1.63
CA ILE A 159 11.50 -0.29 -0.88
C ILE A 159 10.13 -0.95 -1.05
N MET A 160 9.04 -0.18 -0.96
CA MET A 160 7.68 -0.70 -1.14
C MET A 160 7.48 -1.29 -2.54
N LEU A 161 7.96 -0.60 -3.58
CA LEU A 161 7.87 -1.08 -4.97
C LEU A 161 8.68 -2.36 -5.19
N LEU A 162 9.89 -2.44 -4.64
CA LEU A 162 10.74 -3.64 -4.71
C LEU A 162 10.08 -4.82 -4.00
N ALA A 163 9.58 -4.62 -2.78
CA ALA A 163 8.91 -5.65 -2.00
C ALA A 163 7.63 -6.13 -2.68
N TYR A 164 6.81 -5.22 -3.21
CA TYR A 164 5.62 -5.59 -3.96
C TYR A 164 5.96 -6.39 -5.23
N SER A 165 6.93 -5.90 -6.02
CA SER A 165 7.37 -6.58 -7.25
C SER A 165 7.90 -7.99 -6.96
N SER A 166 8.68 -8.15 -5.89
CA SER A 166 9.15 -9.45 -5.39
C SER A 166 7.99 -10.38 -5.05
N GLY A 167 6.97 -9.88 -4.33
CA GLY A 167 5.78 -10.65 -3.98
C GLY A 167 5.00 -11.12 -5.22
N VAL A 168 4.81 -10.24 -6.21
CA VAL A 168 4.15 -10.59 -7.47
C VAL A 168 4.92 -11.67 -8.23
N LEU A 169 6.25 -11.53 -8.34
CA LEU A 169 7.10 -12.54 -9.00
C LEU A 169 7.06 -13.88 -8.27
N HIS A 170 7.12 -13.87 -6.95
CA HIS A 170 6.98 -15.08 -6.14
C HIS A 170 5.63 -15.77 -6.36
N GLN A 171 4.53 -15.02 -6.34
CA GLN A 171 3.19 -15.56 -6.58
C GLN A 171 3.03 -16.11 -8.00
N ASN A 172 3.63 -15.46 -9.01
CA ASN A 172 3.64 -15.96 -10.38
C ASN A 172 4.38 -17.29 -10.49
N ALA A 173 5.55 -17.42 -9.84
CA ALA A 173 6.28 -18.68 -9.79
C ALA A 173 5.49 -19.79 -9.09
N GLN A 174 4.83 -19.49 -7.96
CA GLN A 174 3.96 -20.44 -7.26
C GLN A 174 2.76 -20.86 -8.09
N ARG A 175 2.17 -19.95 -8.88
CA ARG A 175 1.07 -20.28 -9.79
C ARG A 175 1.53 -21.23 -10.88
N LEU A 176 2.70 -20.97 -11.49
CA LEU A 176 3.29 -21.86 -12.48
C LEU A 176 3.60 -23.24 -11.87
N LEU A 177 4.15 -23.28 -10.66
CA LEU A 177 4.43 -24.55 -9.96
C LEU A 177 3.16 -25.39 -9.78
N LYS A 178 2.04 -24.77 -9.36
CA LYS A 178 0.75 -25.46 -9.19
C LYS A 178 0.15 -25.99 -10.49
N THR A 179 0.54 -25.46 -11.65
CA THR A 179 0.10 -26.01 -12.95
C THR A 179 0.83 -27.29 -13.36
N LEU A 180 1.89 -27.67 -12.64
CA LEU A 180 2.70 -28.84 -12.96
C LEU A 180 2.25 -30.11 -12.22
N ASP A 181 1.16 -30.05 -11.41
CA ASP A 181 0.61 -31.17 -10.63
C ASP A 181 1.67 -32.01 -9.87
N LEU A 182 2.69 -31.33 -9.30
CA LEU A 182 3.76 -31.93 -8.49
C LEU A 182 3.31 -32.29 -7.07
#